data_AF-A0A7S2RGQ0-F1
#
_entry.id   AF-A0A7S2RGQ0-F1
#
_cell.length_a   1.000
_cell.length_b   1.000
_cell.length_c   1.000
_cell.angle_alpha   90.00
_cell.angle_beta   90.00
_cell.angle_gamma   90.00
#
_symmetry.space_group_name_H-M   'P 1'
#
loop_
_entity.id
_entity.type
_entity.pdbx_description
1 polymer ?
#
loop_
_entity_poly.entity_id
_entity_poly.type
_entity_poly.pdbx_seq_one_letter_code
_entity_poly.pdbx_strand_id
1 'polypeptide(L)'
;GQNYYTKEFAQITCLETFTGDELLGLPLRAPLAKYDVIYTLPLLTISMGKGTGVVCSVPSDAPDDYVALKTMQDKPDYCAKFDILPEMVEPFAVVPIISVEGYGEACAVTVCERL
;
A
#
# COMPACT_ATOMS: atom_id res chain seq x y z
N GLY A 1 9.24 23.90 13.72
CA GLY A 1 8.19 22.87 13.84
C GLY A 1 6.85 23.57 13.86
N GLN A 2 5.82 22.97 13.24
CA GLN A 2 4.49 23.54 12.91
C GLN A 2 4.40 24.32 11.58
N ASN A 3 4.39 23.61 10.44
CA ASN A 3 3.95 24.15 9.14
C ASN A 3 2.86 23.28 8.46
N TYR A 4 2.29 22.29 9.17
CA TYR A 4 1.36 21.31 8.59
C TYR A 4 -0.12 21.66 8.79
N TYR A 5 -0.43 22.81 9.41
CA TYR A 5 -1.81 23.25 9.64
C TYR A 5 -2.19 24.36 8.68
N THR A 6 -3.42 24.32 8.16
CA THR A 6 -3.98 25.43 7.39
C THR A 6 -4.05 26.68 8.26
N LYS A 7 -3.76 27.86 7.68
CA LYS A 7 -3.83 29.14 8.40
C LYS A 7 -5.24 29.43 8.92
N GLU A 8 -6.25 28.94 8.21
CA GLU A 8 -7.66 29.07 8.53
C GLU A 8 -8.28 27.69 8.72
N PHE A 9 -9.18 27.56 9.70
CA PHE A 9 -9.85 26.31 9.99
C PHE A 9 -10.83 25.94 8.87
N ALA A 10 -10.82 24.65 8.45
CA ALA A 10 -11.71 24.08 7.43
C ALA A 10 -11.60 24.69 6.02
N GLN A 11 -10.63 25.56 5.76
CA GLN A 11 -10.37 26.06 4.41
C GLN A 11 -9.31 25.18 3.72
N ILE A 12 -9.73 24.50 2.65
CA ILE A 12 -8.84 23.67 1.84
C ILE A 12 -8.59 24.40 0.52
N THR A 13 -7.33 24.70 0.23
CA THR A 13 -6.91 25.21 -1.07
C THR A 13 -6.33 24.06 -1.87
N CYS A 14 -6.94 23.75 -3.02
CA CYS A 14 -6.36 22.81 -3.98
C CYS A 14 -5.10 23.46 -4.57
N LEU A 15 -3.94 22.87 -4.32
CA LEU A 15 -2.68 23.35 -4.87
C LEU A 15 -2.40 22.71 -6.23
N GLU A 16 -2.77 21.44 -6.40
CA GLU A 16 -2.58 20.71 -7.64
C GLU A 16 -3.52 19.50 -7.72
N THR A 17 -3.75 19.01 -8.94
CA THR A 17 -4.55 17.81 -9.22
C THR A 17 -3.71 16.81 -10.01
N PHE A 18 -3.75 15.56 -9.57
CA PHE A 18 -3.07 14.44 -10.21
C PHE A 18 -4.04 13.29 -10.43
N THR A 19 -3.76 12.48 -11.44
CA THR A 19 -4.38 11.19 -11.68
C THR A 19 -3.71 10.12 -10.82
N GLY A 20 -4.38 8.97 -10.65
CA GLY A 20 -3.80 7.83 -9.93
C GLY A 20 -2.53 7.30 -10.61
N ASP A 21 -2.51 7.30 -11.95
CA ASP A 21 -1.38 6.80 -12.75
C ASP A 21 -0.11 7.63 -12.53
N GLU A 22 -0.25 8.96 -12.39
CA GLU A 22 0.87 9.86 -12.05
C GLU A 22 1.45 9.60 -10.67
N LEU A 23 0.70 8.92 -9.79
CA LEU A 23 1.15 8.61 -8.45
C LEU A 23 1.79 7.23 -8.35
N LEU A 24 1.74 6.35 -9.37
CA LEU A 24 2.28 4.99 -9.29
C LEU A 24 3.80 4.96 -9.32
N GLY A 25 4.41 4.03 -8.57
CA GLY A 25 5.87 3.82 -8.52
C GLY A 25 6.65 4.91 -7.77
N LEU A 26 5.96 5.87 -7.13
CA LEU A 26 6.61 6.92 -6.35
C LEU A 26 7.18 6.37 -5.04
N PRO A 27 8.44 6.70 -4.69
CA PRO A 27 9.02 6.32 -3.40
C PRO A 27 8.42 7.16 -2.28
N LEU A 28 7.99 6.48 -1.21
CA LEU A 28 7.42 7.09 -0.01
C LEU A 28 8.16 6.63 1.24
N ARG A 29 8.13 7.48 2.27
CA ARG A 29 8.54 7.10 3.62
C ARG A 29 7.30 6.96 4.49
N ALA A 30 6.96 5.74 4.88
CA ALA A 30 5.83 5.47 5.75
C ALA A 30 6.25 5.56 7.23
N PRO A 31 5.48 6.25 8.10
CA PRO A 31 5.71 6.22 9.54
C PRO A 31 5.65 4.78 10.08
N LEU A 32 6.59 4.42 10.97
CA LEU A 32 6.64 3.14 11.68
C LEU A 32 6.84 1.88 10.80
N ALA A 33 7.01 2.03 9.49
CA ALA A 33 7.30 0.91 8.61
C ALA A 33 8.72 0.37 8.84
N LYS A 34 8.90 -0.95 8.64
CA LYS A 34 10.21 -1.62 8.69
C LYS A 34 11.14 -1.14 7.55
N TYR A 35 10.57 -0.83 6.39
CA TYR A 35 11.32 -0.40 5.22
C TYR A 35 11.41 1.13 5.19
N ASP A 36 12.63 1.66 4.98
CA ASP A 36 12.87 3.11 4.91
C ASP A 36 12.18 3.77 3.70
N VAL A 37 12.08 3.02 2.60
CA VAL A 37 11.39 3.41 1.37
C VAL A 37 10.40 2.31 1.00
N ILE A 38 9.17 2.72 0.71
CA ILE A 38 8.11 1.90 0.10
C ILE A 38 7.63 2.59 -1.19
N TYR A 39 6.78 1.92 -1.97
CA TYR A 39 6.28 2.47 -3.23
C TYR A 39 4.75 2.50 -3.28
N THR A 40 4.20 3.44 -4.05
CA THR A 40 2.80 3.44 -4.44
C THR A 40 2.55 2.38 -5.51
N LEU A 41 1.58 1.51 -5.26
CA LEU A 41 1.26 0.38 -6.13
C LEU A 41 -0.22 0.44 -6.56
N PRO A 42 -0.57 -0.11 -7.74
CA PRO A 42 -1.94 -0.12 -8.23
C PRO A 42 -2.81 -1.11 -7.45
N LEU A 43 -4.00 -0.66 -7.04
CA LEU A 43 -5.04 -1.51 -6.44
C LEU A 43 -6.39 -1.22 -7.11
N LEU A 44 -6.81 -2.10 -8.02
CA LEU A 44 -7.97 -1.88 -8.90
C LEU A 44 -9.34 -1.97 -8.20
N THR A 45 -9.36 -2.40 -6.94
CA THR A 45 -10.58 -2.64 -6.15
C THR A 45 -10.91 -1.48 -5.20
N ILE A 46 -10.14 -0.38 -5.23
CA ILE A 46 -10.37 0.79 -4.37
C ILE A 46 -11.73 1.45 -4.71
N SER A 47 -12.49 1.79 -3.67
CA SER A 47 -13.72 2.58 -3.79
C SER A 47 -13.46 4.05 -3.55
N MET A 48 -13.60 4.89 -4.58
CA MET A 48 -13.45 6.35 -4.46
C MET A 48 -14.53 7.03 -3.60
N GLY A 49 -15.59 6.31 -3.22
CA GLY A 49 -16.62 6.80 -2.31
C GLY A 49 -16.29 6.64 -0.82
N LYS A 50 -15.12 6.06 -0.48
CA LYS A 50 -14.71 5.78 0.90
C LYS A 50 -13.31 6.34 1.19
N GLY A 51 -13.17 7.06 2.30
CA GLY A 51 -11.87 7.54 2.78
C GLY A 51 -11.24 8.55 1.83
N THR A 52 -9.94 8.40 1.59
CA THR A 52 -9.11 9.35 0.82
C THR A 52 -8.79 8.88 -0.60
N GLY A 53 -9.22 7.67 -0.99
CA GLY A 53 -8.79 7.03 -2.24
C GLY A 53 -7.36 6.46 -2.20
N VAL A 54 -6.66 6.55 -1.07
CA VAL A 54 -5.32 5.96 -0.84
C VAL A 54 -5.38 5.03 0.37
N VAL A 55 -4.83 3.83 0.23
CA VAL A 55 -4.86 2.78 1.26
C VAL A 55 -3.43 2.37 1.62
N CYS A 56 -3.18 2.11 2.91
CA CYS A 56 -1.91 1.56 3.36
C CYS A 56 -1.92 0.04 3.19
N SER A 57 -0.86 -0.54 2.62
CA SER A 57 -0.73 -1.99 2.46
C SER A 57 -0.07 -2.62 3.69
N VAL A 58 -0.76 -3.54 4.37
CA VAL A 58 -0.27 -4.32 5.52
C VAL A 58 -0.49 -5.83 5.27
N PRO A 59 0.32 -6.45 4.39
CA PRO A 59 0.11 -7.82 3.90
C PRO A 59 0.10 -8.93 4.96
N SER A 60 0.61 -8.69 6.16
CA SER A 60 0.59 -9.68 7.25
C SER A 60 -0.81 -9.91 7.81
N ASP A 61 -1.64 -8.87 7.80
CA ASP A 61 -2.89 -8.83 8.56
C ASP A 61 -4.11 -8.39 7.72
N ALA A 62 -3.89 -7.92 6.48
CA ALA A 62 -4.93 -7.61 5.51
C ALA A 62 -4.90 -8.56 4.30
N PRO A 63 -5.93 -9.40 4.10
CA PRO A 63 -6.00 -10.36 2.98
C PRO A 63 -5.89 -9.73 1.59
N ASP A 64 -6.58 -8.60 1.35
CA ASP A 64 -6.54 -7.91 0.06
C ASP A 64 -5.12 -7.40 -0.26
N ASP A 65 -4.42 -6.91 0.75
CA ASP A 65 -3.05 -6.41 0.62
C ASP A 65 -2.07 -7.55 0.30
N TYR A 66 -2.23 -8.70 0.97
CA TYR A 66 -1.42 -9.89 0.69
C TYR A 66 -1.61 -10.36 -0.74
N VAL A 67 -2.86 -10.52 -1.18
CA VAL A 67 -3.18 -10.99 -2.53
C VAL A 67 -2.69 -10.01 -3.59
N ALA A 68 -2.84 -8.70 -3.36
CA ALA A 68 -2.35 -7.68 -4.27
C ALA A 68 -0.82 -7.72 -4.41
N LEU A 69 -0.09 -7.70 -3.30
CA LEU A 69 1.37 -7.79 -3.30
C LEU A 69 1.85 -9.08 -3.96
N LYS A 70 1.26 -10.22 -3.58
CA LYS A 70 1.61 -11.54 -4.14
C LYS A 70 1.34 -11.62 -5.64
N THR A 71 0.21 -11.09 -6.10
CA THR A 71 -0.11 -11.02 -7.53
C THR A 71 0.92 -10.23 -8.31
N MET A 72 1.38 -9.10 -7.76
CA MET A 72 2.42 -8.28 -8.38
C MET A 72 3.78 -8.99 -8.42
N GLN A 73 4.14 -9.71 -7.35
CA GLN A 73 5.38 -10.50 -7.30
C GLN A 73 5.35 -11.68 -8.28
N ASP A 74 4.21 -12.35 -8.45
CA ASP A 74 4.09 -13.54 -9.28
C ASP A 74 3.88 -13.22 -10.77
N LYS A 75 3.43 -12.01 -11.11
CA LYS A 75 3.07 -11.60 -12.48
C LYS A 75 3.82 -10.33 -12.89
N PRO A 76 5.10 -10.43 -13.31
CA PRO A 76 5.87 -9.28 -13.75
C PRO A 76 5.20 -8.54 -14.92
N ASP A 77 4.53 -9.25 -15.83
CA ASP A 77 3.76 -8.66 -16.92
C ASP A 77 2.58 -7.79 -16.44
N TYR A 78 2.02 -8.07 -15.26
CA TYR A 78 1.00 -7.23 -14.65
C TYR A 78 1.62 -5.92 -14.16
N CYS A 79 2.75 -5.98 -13.47
CA CYS A 79 3.50 -4.81 -13.00
C CYS A 79 3.95 -3.90 -14.16
N ALA A 80 4.43 -4.50 -15.26
CA ALA A 80 4.88 -3.76 -16.44
C ALA A 80 3.77 -2.93 -17.10
N LYS A 81 2.48 -3.29 -16.96
CA LYS A 81 1.36 -2.49 -17.47
C LYS A 81 1.17 -1.15 -16.76
N PHE A 82 1.71 -1.04 -15.55
CA PHE A 82 1.62 0.12 -14.69
C PHE A 82 2.99 0.77 -14.46
N ASP A 83 3.99 0.43 -15.30
CA ASP A 83 5.37 0.88 -15.18
C ASP A 83 6.00 0.63 -13.79
N ILE A 84 5.54 -0.43 -13.10
CA ILE A 84 6.09 -0.85 -11.81
C ILE A 84 7.29 -1.76 -12.04
N LEU A 85 8.44 -1.32 -11.53
CA LEU A 85 9.69 -2.05 -11.66
C LEU A 85 9.79 -3.19 -10.64
N PRO A 86 10.46 -4.31 -10.95
CA PRO A 86 10.59 -5.46 -10.03
C PRO A 86 11.13 -5.09 -8.65
N GLU A 87 12.09 -4.18 -8.56
CA GLU A 87 12.68 -3.70 -7.31
C GLU A 87 11.68 -2.98 -6.39
N MET A 88 10.54 -2.53 -6.91
CA MET A 88 9.47 -1.90 -6.14
C MET A 88 8.58 -2.91 -5.41
N VAL A 89 8.73 -4.21 -5.68
CA VAL A 89 7.83 -5.27 -5.19
C VAL A 89 8.60 -6.48 -4.65
N GLU A 90 9.61 -6.98 -5.35
CA GLU A 90 10.35 -8.20 -5.00
C GLU A 90 11.04 -8.15 -3.62
N PRO A 91 11.67 -7.04 -3.19
CA PRO A 91 12.33 -6.98 -1.89
C PRO A 91 11.37 -6.93 -0.70
N PHE A 92 10.08 -6.68 -0.94
CA PHE A 92 9.09 -6.46 0.10
C PHE A 92 8.47 -7.78 0.55
N ALA A 93 9.09 -8.39 1.56
CA ALA A 93 8.51 -9.54 2.26
C ALA A 93 7.43 -9.09 3.26
N VAL A 94 6.48 -9.99 3.53
CA VAL A 94 5.49 -9.84 4.60
C VAL A 94 6.20 -9.63 5.93
N VAL A 95 5.81 -8.59 6.67
CA VAL A 95 6.40 -8.25 7.97
C VAL A 95 5.44 -8.66 9.08
N PRO A 96 5.76 -9.69 9.89
CA PRO A 96 4.90 -10.09 11.00
C PRO A 96 4.92 -8.99 12.07
N ILE A 97 3.76 -8.42 12.37
CA ILE A 97 3.60 -7.35 13.36
C ILE A 97 2.62 -7.70 14.49
N ILE A 98 1.72 -8.67 14.28
CA ILE A 98 0.70 -9.10 15.23
C ILE A 98 0.67 -10.63 15.26
N SER A 99 0.59 -11.22 16.47
CA SER A 99 0.37 -12.65 16.65
C SER A 99 -1.07 -12.90 17.10
N VAL A 100 -1.80 -13.75 16.37
CA VAL A 100 -3.18 -14.14 16.67
C VAL A 100 -3.26 -15.63 16.96
N GLU A 101 -3.82 -15.99 18.12
CA GLU A 101 -4.00 -17.39 18.51
C GLU A 101 -4.82 -18.15 17.45
N GLY A 102 -4.33 -19.33 17.05
CA GLY A 102 -4.95 -20.14 15.99
C GLY A 102 -4.59 -19.75 14.55
N TYR A 103 -4.02 -18.56 14.33
CA TYR A 103 -3.68 -18.03 12.99
C TYR A 103 -2.20 -17.69 12.79
N GLY A 104 -1.43 -17.53 13.87
CA GLY A 104 0.01 -17.24 13.83
C GLY A 104 0.34 -15.75 13.71
N GLU A 105 1.55 -15.44 13.22
CA GLU A 105 2.11 -14.07 13.17
C GLU A 105 1.84 -13.32 11.85
N ALA A 106 1.16 -13.98 10.89
CA ALA A 106 0.77 -13.41 9.61
C ALA A 106 -0.62 -13.97 9.23
N CYS A 107 -1.64 -13.47 9.92
CA CYS A 107 -3.01 -14.00 9.81
C CYS A 107 -3.55 -13.98 8.37
N ALA A 108 -3.30 -12.89 7.64
CA ALA A 108 -3.77 -12.76 6.26
C ALA A 108 -3.15 -13.81 5.34
N VAL A 109 -1.84 -14.03 5.43
CA VAL A 109 -1.12 -15.08 4.70
C VAL A 109 -1.74 -16.45 5.02
N THR A 110 -1.87 -16.76 6.31
CA THR A 110 -2.43 -18.03 6.77
C THR A 110 -3.84 -18.29 6.22
N VAL A 111 -4.72 -17.28 6.22
CA VAL A 111 -6.10 -17.45 5.73
C VAL A 111 -6.13 -17.56 4.22
N CYS A 112 -5.39 -16.72 3.49
CA CYS A 112 -5.37 -16.74 2.02
C CYS A 112 -4.79 -18.04 1.45
N GLU A 113 -3.79 -18.65 2.10
CA GLU A 113 -3.16 -19.89 1.62
C GLU A 113 -3.93 -21.16 2.01
N ARG A 114 -4.84 -21.08 2.98
CA ARG A 114 -5.70 -22.20 3.40
C ARG A 114 -6.99 -22.32 2.59
N LEU A 115 -7.30 -21.34 1.73
CA LEU A 115 -8.45 -21.32 0.83
C LEU A 115 -8.13 -21.99 -0.51
#